data_AF-A0A8H7IJE4-F1
#
_entry.id   AF-A0A8H7IJE4-F1
#
_cell.length_a   1.000
_cell.length_b   1.000
_cell.length_c   1.000
_cell.angle_alpha   90.00
_cell.angle_beta   90.00
_cell.angle_gamma   90.00
#
_symmetry.space_group_name_H-M   'P 1'
#
loop_
_entity.id
_entity.type
_entity.pdbx_description
1 polymer ?
#
loop_
_entity_poly.entity_id
_entity_poly.type
_entity_poly.pdbx_seq_one_letter_code
_entity_poly.pdbx_strand_id
1 'polypeptide(L)'
;MTGNIQIGALVQAQAEVDRLIADIELCSSTIAELKTLNIDAQLKASIAGHVLVIIKAIIKICGSLSVKFGIQVFFEVFAKLDASLKVLLRGLDGCMDGFLVILAKLLVEADMRALAEAKLILCHDMLVLIRAAVGIVIGA
;
A
#
# COMPACT_ATOMS: atom_id res chain seq x y z
N MET A 1 1.59 -34.75 10.73
CA MET A 1 2.73 -34.11 10.02
C MET A 1 2.35 -32.80 9.31
N THR A 2 1.08 -32.52 9.04
CA THR A 2 0.63 -31.30 8.33
C THR A 2 0.77 -30.00 9.13
N GLY A 3 0.70 -30.04 10.47
CA GLY A 3 0.82 -28.85 11.33
C GLY A 3 2.19 -28.15 11.25
N ASN A 4 3.30 -28.90 11.21
CA ASN A 4 4.66 -28.30 11.19
C ASN A 4 4.99 -27.61 9.86
N ILE A 5 4.47 -28.11 8.74
CA ILE A 5 4.72 -27.55 7.41
C ILE A 5 3.99 -26.20 7.25
N GLN A 6 2.78 -26.08 7.80
CA GLN A 6 2.02 -24.84 7.75
C GLN A 6 2.63 -23.74 8.63
N ILE A 7 3.18 -24.09 9.80
CA ILE A 7 3.88 -23.14 10.67
C ILE A 7 5.14 -22.61 9.99
N GLY A 8 5.95 -23.47 9.36
CA GLY A 8 7.15 -23.04 8.63
C GLY A 8 6.84 -22.10 7.47
N ALA A 9 5.80 -22.40 6.68
CA ALA A 9 5.36 -21.55 5.58
C ALA A 9 4.82 -20.19 6.05
N LEU A 10 4.15 -20.14 7.21
CA LEU A 10 3.69 -18.91 7.82
C LEU A 10 4.86 -18.03 8.27
N VAL A 11 5.83 -18.61 8.98
CA VAL A 11 7.03 -17.89 9.44
C VAL A 11 7.80 -17.29 8.26
N GLN A 12 7.95 -18.05 7.18
CA GLN A 12 8.61 -17.54 5.98
C GLN A 12 7.83 -16.39 5.33
N ALA A 13 6.51 -16.51 5.22
CA ALA A 13 5.67 -15.43 4.69
C ALA A 13 5.76 -14.15 5.55
N GLN A 14 5.76 -14.30 6.88
CA GLN A 14 5.94 -13.19 7.82
C GLN A 14 7.29 -12.51 7.62
N ALA A 15 8.37 -13.28 7.47
CA ALA A 15 9.71 -12.74 7.27
C ALA A 15 9.88 -12.02 5.92
N GLU A 16 9.18 -12.46 4.86
CA GLU A 16 9.16 -11.75 3.57
C GLU A 16 8.37 -10.43 3.68
N VAL A 17 7.23 -10.45 4.37
CA VAL A 17 6.44 -9.24 4.63
C VAL A 17 7.21 -8.23 5.46
N ASP A 18 7.88 -8.66 6.54
CA ASP A 18 8.65 -7.79 7.42
C ASP A 18 9.84 -7.16 6.66
N ARG A 19 10.45 -7.90 5.72
CA ARG A 19 11.47 -7.34 4.80
C ARG A 19 10.89 -6.27 3.88
N LEU A 20 9.74 -6.53 3.27
CA LEU A 20 9.05 -5.54 2.43
C LEU A 20 8.70 -4.28 3.20
N ILE A 21 8.24 -4.41 4.45
CA ILE A 21 7.96 -3.29 5.34
C ILE A 21 9.23 -2.47 5.58
N ALA A 22 10.35 -3.13 5.92
CA ALA A 22 11.61 -2.45 6.15
C ALA A 22 12.10 -1.68 4.90
N ASP A 23 11.93 -2.26 3.70
CA ASP A 23 12.26 -1.59 2.45
C ASP A 23 11.37 -0.36 2.20
N ILE A 24 10.06 -0.45 2.49
CA ILE A 24 9.11 0.67 2.39
C ILE A 24 9.49 1.78 3.38
N GLU A 25 9.83 1.42 4.61
CA GLU A 25 10.23 2.37 5.66
C GLU A 25 11.53 3.08 5.31
N LEU A 26 12.54 2.34 4.82
CA LEU A 26 13.80 2.92 4.34
C LEU A 26 13.60 3.87 3.16
N CYS A 27 12.75 3.48 2.21
CA CYS A 27 12.39 4.34 1.09
C CYS A 27 11.70 5.62 1.60
N SER A 28 10.76 5.48 2.53
CA SER A 28 10.04 6.60 3.13
C SER A 28 10.96 7.54 3.90
N SER A 29 11.90 7.03 4.68
CA SER A 29 12.87 7.84 5.42
C SER A 29 13.78 8.60 4.46
N THR A 30 14.25 7.93 3.41
CA THR A 30 15.07 8.55 2.35
C THR A 30 14.29 9.68 1.66
N ILE A 31 13.01 9.47 1.36
CA ILE A 31 12.15 10.49 0.77
C ILE A 31 11.90 11.66 1.72
N ALA A 32 11.73 11.40 3.02
CA ALA A 32 11.54 12.44 4.02
C ALA A 32 12.76 13.37 4.17
N GLU A 33 13.95 12.89 3.82
CA GLU A 33 15.18 13.70 3.76
C GLU A 33 15.27 14.56 2.49
N LEU A 34 14.44 14.28 1.48
CA LEU A 34 14.37 15.10 0.27
C LEU A 34 13.59 16.38 0.55
N LYS A 35 14.10 17.50 0.06
CA LYS A 35 13.33 18.75 -0.04
C LYS A 35 12.31 18.62 -1.16
N THR A 36 11.34 19.54 -1.21
CA THR A 36 10.38 19.63 -2.32
C THR A 36 11.10 19.63 -3.67
N LEU A 37 10.75 18.66 -4.50
CA LEU A 37 11.28 18.47 -5.84
C LEU A 37 10.28 18.98 -6.87
N ASN A 38 10.68 19.98 -7.64
CA ASN A 38 9.94 20.42 -8.81
C ASN A 38 10.26 19.51 -10.01
N ILE A 39 9.70 18.31 -10.00
CA ILE A 39 9.79 17.37 -11.12
C ILE A 39 8.60 17.51 -12.06
N ASP A 40 8.82 17.24 -13.33
CA ASP A 40 7.76 17.34 -14.35
C ASP A 40 6.64 16.31 -14.13
N ALA A 41 5.49 16.56 -14.78
CA ALA A 41 4.30 15.74 -14.64
C ALA A 41 4.49 14.31 -15.17
N GLN A 42 5.36 14.10 -16.17
CA GLN A 42 5.62 12.79 -16.75
C GLN A 42 6.38 11.89 -15.76
N LEU A 43 7.40 12.45 -15.08
CA LEU A 43 8.14 11.73 -14.06
C LEU A 43 7.26 11.44 -12.83
N LYS A 44 6.42 12.40 -12.39
CA LYS A 44 5.44 12.18 -11.31
C LYS A 44 4.50 11.02 -11.64
N ALA A 45 3.96 10.98 -12.86
CA ALA A 45 3.07 9.90 -13.31
C ALA A 45 3.78 8.54 -13.37
N SER A 46 5.04 8.52 -13.83
CA SER A 46 5.87 7.31 -13.80
C SER A 46 6.05 6.78 -12.37
N ILE A 47 6.44 7.63 -11.43
CA ILE A 47 6.61 7.25 -10.02
C ILE A 47 5.29 6.76 -9.43
N ALA A 48 4.19 7.48 -9.66
CA ALA A 48 2.86 7.08 -9.19
C ALA A 48 2.43 5.70 -9.75
N GLY A 49 2.76 5.42 -11.02
CA GLY A 49 2.55 4.10 -11.63
C GLY A 49 3.32 2.98 -10.93
N HIS A 50 4.58 3.21 -10.57
CA HIS A 50 5.38 2.22 -9.81
C HIS A 50 4.81 1.99 -8.40
N VAL A 51 4.41 3.06 -7.71
CA VAL A 51 3.76 2.96 -6.39
C VAL A 51 2.44 2.18 -6.47
N LEU A 52 1.64 2.42 -7.51
CA LEU A 52 0.41 1.65 -7.75
C LEU A 52 0.68 0.15 -7.93
N VAL A 53 1.75 -0.23 -8.64
CA VAL A 53 2.15 -1.64 -8.79
C VAL A 53 2.49 -2.26 -7.44
N ILE A 54 3.22 -1.54 -6.58
CA ILE A 54 3.55 -1.99 -5.22
C ILE A 54 2.27 -2.21 -4.40
N ILE A 55 1.35 -1.25 -4.40
CA ILE A 55 0.06 -1.35 -3.71
C ILE A 55 -0.71 -2.60 -4.19
N LYS A 56 -0.81 -2.81 -5.51
CA LYS A 56 -1.46 -4.00 -6.09
C LYS A 56 -0.81 -5.31 -5.66
N ALA A 57 0.52 -5.37 -5.63
CA ALA A 57 1.26 -6.55 -5.21
C ALA A 57 0.97 -6.87 -3.73
N ILE A 58 0.96 -5.85 -2.87
CA ILE A 58 0.62 -5.99 -1.45
C ILE A 58 -0.79 -6.55 -1.28
N ILE A 59 -1.79 -5.96 -1.94
CA ILE A 59 -3.18 -6.44 -1.90
C ILE A 59 -3.27 -7.92 -2.29
N LYS A 60 -2.55 -8.33 -3.35
CA LYS A 60 -2.53 -9.72 -3.83
C LYS A 60 -1.88 -10.66 -2.80
N ILE A 61 -0.77 -10.25 -2.19
CA ILE A 61 -0.09 -11.01 -1.14
C ILE A 61 -1.03 -11.17 0.06
N CYS A 62 -1.63 -10.08 0.53
CA CYS A 62 -2.55 -10.08 1.66
C CYS A 62 -3.78 -10.97 1.38
N GLY A 63 -4.36 -10.91 0.18
CA GLY A 63 -5.44 -11.81 -0.23
C GLY A 63 -5.02 -13.28 -0.21
N SER A 64 -3.83 -13.60 -0.72
CA SER A 64 -3.28 -14.96 -0.70
C SER A 64 -3.04 -15.49 0.73
N LEU A 65 -2.50 -14.64 1.62
CA LEU A 65 -2.26 -14.99 3.02
C LEU A 65 -3.56 -15.21 3.79
N SER A 66 -4.60 -14.38 3.58
CA SER A 66 -5.92 -14.56 4.17
C SER A 66 -6.54 -15.92 3.85
N VAL A 67 -6.45 -16.34 2.59
CA VAL A 67 -6.98 -17.63 2.15
C VAL A 67 -6.21 -18.80 2.79
N LYS A 68 -4.89 -18.64 2.95
CA LYS A 68 -4.00 -19.73 3.35
C LYS A 68 -3.86 -19.92 4.86
N PHE A 69 -3.92 -18.84 5.64
CA PHE A 69 -3.63 -18.84 7.08
C PHE A 69 -4.78 -18.31 7.96
N GLY A 70 -5.88 -17.87 7.34
CA GLY A 70 -7.02 -17.29 8.04
C GLY A 70 -6.84 -15.79 8.34
N ILE A 71 -7.96 -15.15 8.69
CA ILE A 71 -8.05 -13.68 8.73
C ILE A 71 -7.30 -13.02 9.89
N GLN A 72 -6.95 -13.79 10.92
CA GLN A 72 -6.36 -13.25 12.14
C GLN A 72 -4.87 -12.93 11.97
N VAL A 73 -4.13 -13.82 11.31
CA VAL A 73 -2.74 -13.59 10.86
C VAL A 73 -2.69 -12.40 9.88
N PHE A 74 -3.69 -12.32 9.01
CA PHE A 74 -3.81 -11.24 8.04
C PHE A 74 -3.91 -9.86 8.69
N PHE A 75 -4.64 -9.71 9.81
CA PHE A 75 -4.80 -8.40 10.44
C PHE A 75 -3.49 -7.80 10.95
N GLU A 76 -2.61 -8.60 11.55
CA GLU A 76 -1.35 -8.12 12.10
C GLU A 76 -0.37 -7.69 10.98
N VAL A 77 -0.22 -8.54 9.96
CA VAL A 77 0.58 -8.26 8.76
C VAL A 77 0.06 -7.01 8.05
N PHE A 78 -1.26 -6.92 7.89
CA PHE A 78 -1.88 -5.84 7.15
C PHE A 78 -1.79 -4.49 7.87
N ALA A 79 -1.94 -4.46 9.19
CA ALA A 79 -1.83 -3.22 9.96
C ALA A 79 -0.44 -2.58 9.82
N LYS A 80 0.62 -3.39 9.82
CA LYS A 80 2.00 -2.90 9.59
C LYS A 80 2.17 -2.35 8.18
N LEU A 81 1.70 -3.09 7.17
CA LEU A 81 1.75 -2.65 5.76
C LEU A 81 0.97 -1.35 5.51
N ASP A 82 -0.24 -1.22 6.07
CA ASP A 82 -1.05 0.00 5.95
C ASP A 82 -0.32 1.22 6.55
N ALA A 83 0.29 1.06 7.72
CA ALA A 83 1.08 2.11 8.34
C ALA A 83 2.28 2.54 7.47
N SER A 84 3.08 1.59 6.99
CA SER A 84 4.28 1.89 6.19
C SER A 84 3.91 2.52 4.84
N LEU A 85 2.84 2.06 4.19
CA LEU A 85 2.34 2.69 2.95
C LEU A 85 1.85 4.12 3.19
N LYS A 86 1.14 4.40 4.29
CA LYS A 86 0.70 5.76 4.63
C LYS A 86 1.88 6.70 4.80
N VAL A 87 2.96 6.25 5.44
CA VAL A 87 4.18 7.06 5.61
C VAL A 87 4.83 7.34 4.26
N LEU A 88 4.99 6.31 3.41
CA LEU A 88 5.54 6.46 2.06
C LEU A 88 4.75 7.47 1.23
N LEU A 89 3.42 7.33 1.19
CA LEU A 89 2.54 8.18 0.41
C LEU A 89 2.59 9.64 0.85
N ARG A 90 2.62 9.90 2.16
CA ARG A 90 2.76 11.27 2.68
C ARG A 90 4.13 11.86 2.37
N GLY A 91 5.20 11.07 2.46
CA GLY A 91 6.54 11.52 2.10
C GLY A 91 6.63 11.91 0.62
N LEU A 92 6.07 11.08 -0.26
CA LEU A 92 6.02 11.35 -1.69
C LEU A 92 5.21 12.62 -2.01
N ASP A 93 4.07 12.82 -1.36
CA ASP A 93 3.24 14.02 -1.57
C ASP A 93 3.89 15.30 -1.04
N GLY A 94 4.54 15.23 0.13
CA GLY A 94 5.29 16.37 0.68
C GLY A 94 6.53 16.73 -0.14
N CYS A 95 7.11 15.76 -0.85
CA CYS A 95 8.24 15.99 -1.76
C CYS A 95 7.78 16.43 -3.16
N MET A 96 6.60 16.01 -3.61
CA MET A 96 6.11 16.22 -4.96
C MET A 96 4.66 16.71 -4.95
N ASP A 97 4.46 18.01 -5.13
CA ASP A 97 3.11 18.60 -5.14
C ASP A 97 2.15 17.91 -6.11
N GLY A 98 0.96 17.58 -5.60
CA GLY A 98 -0.11 16.96 -6.38
C GLY A 98 0.11 15.47 -6.70
N PHE A 99 1.10 14.82 -6.07
CA PHE A 99 1.38 13.41 -6.29
C PHE A 99 0.19 12.51 -5.94
N LEU A 100 -0.46 12.74 -4.79
CA LEU A 100 -1.64 11.94 -4.39
C LEU A 100 -2.79 12.06 -5.39
N VAL A 101 -2.95 13.23 -6.03
CA VAL A 101 -3.98 13.44 -7.06
C VAL A 101 -3.71 12.57 -8.29
N ILE A 102 -2.45 12.47 -8.73
CA ILE A 102 -2.05 11.62 -9.86
C ILE A 102 -2.25 10.14 -9.51
N LEU A 103 -1.79 9.72 -8.33
CA LEU A 103 -1.95 8.34 -7.86
C LEU A 103 -3.44 7.95 -7.78
N ALA A 104 -4.28 8.87 -7.31
CA ALA A 104 -5.72 8.61 -7.20
C ALA A 104 -6.38 8.37 -8.56
N LYS A 105 -6.02 9.15 -9.59
CA LYS A 105 -6.54 8.95 -10.95
C LYS A 105 -6.18 7.55 -11.47
N LEU A 106 -4.93 7.14 -11.29
CA LEU A 106 -4.47 5.81 -11.67
C LEU A 106 -5.18 4.70 -10.89
N LEU A 107 -5.57 4.93 -9.64
CA LEU A 107 -6.35 3.96 -8.84
C LEU A 107 -7.80 3.83 -9.30
N VAL A 108 -8.43 4.93 -9.71
CA VAL A 108 -9.78 4.91 -10.29
C VAL A 108 -9.78 4.14 -11.62
N GLU A 109 -8.73 4.31 -12.42
CA GLU A 109 -8.51 3.54 -13.65
C GLU A 109 -8.16 2.07 -13.38
N ALA A 110 -7.44 1.81 -12.28
CA ALA A 110 -7.06 0.48 -11.82
C ALA A 110 -8.15 -0.17 -10.95
N ASP A 111 -9.31 -0.40 -11.55
CA ASP A 111 -10.42 -1.26 -11.09
C ASP A 111 -10.47 -1.54 -9.57
N MET A 112 -11.08 -0.60 -8.83
CA MET A 112 -11.40 -0.67 -7.39
C MET A 112 -12.14 -1.96 -6.97
N ARG A 113 -12.67 -2.72 -7.94
CA ARG A 113 -13.34 -4.00 -7.74
C ARG A 113 -12.44 -5.05 -7.06
N ALA A 114 -11.17 -5.17 -7.46
CA ALA A 114 -10.24 -6.12 -6.84
C ALA A 114 -9.95 -5.77 -5.36
N LEU A 115 -9.97 -4.47 -5.04
CA LEU A 115 -9.76 -3.96 -3.68
C LEU A 115 -11.00 -4.20 -2.80
N ALA A 116 -12.19 -4.03 -3.37
CA ALA A 116 -13.46 -4.29 -2.72
C ALA A 116 -13.70 -5.81 -2.50
N GLU A 117 -13.35 -6.65 -3.48
CA GLU A 117 -13.49 -8.11 -3.41
C GLU A 117 -12.59 -8.74 -2.35
N ALA A 118 -11.42 -8.16 -2.09
CA ALA A 118 -10.52 -8.60 -1.02
C ALA A 118 -11.07 -8.35 0.40
N LYS A 119 -12.26 -7.73 0.55
CA LYS A 119 -12.88 -7.34 1.83
C LYS A 119 -11.87 -6.67 2.77
N LEU A 120 -10.97 -5.89 2.19
CA LEU A 120 -9.97 -5.12 2.89
C LEU A 120 -10.65 -3.89 3.51
N ILE A 121 -11.51 -4.11 4.50
CA ILE A 121 -12.11 -3.06 5.35
C ILE A 121 -11.01 -2.13 5.92
N LEU A 122 -9.77 -2.61 6.00
CA LEU A 122 -8.61 -1.84 6.45
C LEU A 122 -7.90 -1.04 5.34
N CYS A 123 -8.14 -1.32 4.04
CA CYS A 123 -7.76 -0.39 2.97
C CYS A 123 -8.60 0.89 3.01
N HIS A 124 -9.66 0.94 3.83
CA HIS A 124 -10.55 2.08 3.95
C HIS A 124 -9.79 3.39 4.21
N ASP A 125 -8.83 3.41 5.14
CA ASP A 125 -8.15 4.65 5.50
C ASP A 125 -7.15 5.11 4.44
N MET A 126 -6.46 4.17 3.77
CA MET A 126 -5.63 4.47 2.60
C MET A 126 -6.50 5.02 1.46
N LEU A 127 -7.66 4.40 1.23
CA LEU A 127 -8.63 4.87 0.24
C LEU A 127 -9.21 6.23 0.62
N VAL A 128 -9.44 6.51 1.90
CA VAL A 128 -9.90 7.81 2.40
C VAL A 128 -8.85 8.89 2.15
N LEU A 129 -7.57 8.62 2.44
CA LEU A 129 -6.46 9.55 2.12
C LEU A 129 -6.42 9.90 0.64
N ILE A 130 -6.52 8.88 -0.21
CA ILE A 130 -6.46 9.03 -1.67
C ILE A 130 -7.73 9.73 -2.19
N ARG A 131 -8.92 9.38 -1.68
CA ARG A 131 -10.19 10.01 -2.03
C ARG A 131 -10.25 11.48 -1.62
N ALA A 132 -9.74 11.80 -0.43
CA ALA A 132 -9.62 13.17 0.06
C ALA A 132 -8.75 14.01 -0.87
N ALA A 133 -7.64 13.45 -1.37
CA ALA A 133 -6.76 14.13 -2.32
C ALA A 133 -7.45 14.48 -3.65
N VAL A 134 -8.41 13.69 -4.12
CA VAL A 134 -9.22 13.97 -5.34
C VAL A 134 -10.52 14.73 -5.06
N GLY A 135 -10.79 15.09 -3.80
CA GLY A 135 -12.03 15.78 -3.42
C GLY A 135 -13.29 14.89 -3.48
N ILE A 136 -13.13 13.57 -3.53
CA ILE A 136 -14.25 12.61 -3.45
C ILE A 136 -14.56 12.40 -1.96
N VAL A 137 -15.24 13.36 -1.35
CA VAL A 137 -15.84 13.16 -0.01
C VAL A 137 -17.13 12.38 -0.22
N ILE A 138 -17.17 11.13 0.23
CA ILE A 138 -18.44 10.42 0.34
C ILE A 138 -19.19 11.08 1.50
N GLY A 139 -20.30 11.74 1.18
CA GLY A 139 -21.22 12.24 2.19
C GLY A 139 -21.65 11.09 3.11
N ALA A 140 -21.77 11.43 4.39
CA ALA A 140 -22.08 10.56 5.52
C ALA A 140 -23.18 9.51 5.26
#